data_AF-G5RWN9-F1
#
_entry.id   AF-G5RWN9-F1
#
_cell.length_a   1.000
_cell.length_b   1.000
_cell.length_c   1.000
_cell.angle_alpha   90.00
_cell.angle_beta   90.00
_cell.angle_gamma   90.00
#
_symmetry.space_group_name_H-M   'P 1'
#
loop_
_entity.id
_entity.type
_entity.pdbx_description
1 polymer ?
#
loop_
_entity_poly.entity_id
_entity_poly.type
_entity_poly.pdbx_seq_one_letter_code
_entity_poly.pdbx_strand_id
1 'polypeptide(L)'
;MRTLVWPFIFKNYSVRDLAEFLEVYGLPMKVGKYPAGATREQKAALMRAVMEIGRRTGGIIPTGMSLEFEAAASGQADPFLAMMQWGERSISKAILGGTLTTDAGDKGARSLGEVHNEVRKEIRDADLRQLTTTLSRDLVYPLYALNTTHAVDIRRLPRLVFQTKEPGDITKITAAVVQLGAGMPVPLAWIRDQTGIPEPVGDEPVFTIASPEMTLPPPERPEKQAALSAQLPAPVTTGPRDELDDLGDSVSASVLQAAIDPVLEPVINAIKTKGLAEALSDLPALYQQMDDKKLMTLLTDAMFAAETKGMVDDLER
;
A
#
# COMPACT_ATOMS: atom_id res chain seq x y z
N MET A 1 24.78 -14.92 5.96
CA MET A 1 25.04 -15.02 7.41
C MET A 1 26.37 -14.42 7.86
N ARG A 2 27.52 -14.75 7.26
CA ARG A 2 28.85 -14.21 7.67
C ARG A 2 28.88 -12.69 7.84
N THR A 3 28.30 -11.93 6.90
CA THR A 3 28.30 -10.45 6.93
C THR A 3 27.36 -9.87 8.00
N LEU A 4 26.43 -10.65 8.54
CA LEU A 4 25.42 -10.20 9.50
C LEU A 4 25.89 -10.30 10.96
N VAL A 5 26.97 -11.04 11.22
CA VAL A 5 27.46 -11.31 12.58
C VAL A 5 27.80 -10.02 13.32
N TRP A 6 28.53 -9.11 12.67
CA TRP A 6 28.96 -7.85 13.31
C TRP A 6 27.80 -6.90 13.62
N PRO A 7 26.92 -6.55 12.64
CA PRO A 7 25.75 -5.73 12.94
C PRO A 7 24.85 -6.34 14.03
N PHE A 8 24.69 -7.66 14.04
CA PHE A 8 23.90 -8.36 15.04
C PHE A 8 24.51 -8.22 16.45
N ILE A 9 25.81 -8.51 16.61
CA ILE A 9 26.49 -8.44 17.91
C ILE A 9 26.48 -7.02 18.45
N PHE A 10 26.90 -6.04 17.64
CA PHE A 10 26.98 -4.64 18.09
C PHE A 10 25.61 -4.08 18.45
N LYS A 11 24.57 -4.39 17.68
CA LYS A 11 23.19 -4.02 18.04
C LYS A 11 22.78 -4.59 19.40
N ASN A 12 23.02 -5.87 19.64
CA ASN A 12 22.62 -6.52 20.89
C ASN A 12 23.38 -5.96 22.10
N TYR A 13 24.67 -5.64 21.95
CA TYR A 13 25.41 -4.95 23.01
C TYR A 13 24.85 -3.56 23.27
N SER A 14 24.55 -2.77 22.23
CA SER A 14 23.94 -1.44 22.44
C SER A 14 22.56 -1.49 23.10
N VAL A 15 21.73 -2.50 22.81
CA VAL A 15 20.45 -2.70 23.50
C VAL A 15 20.67 -2.96 24.98
N ARG A 16 21.61 -3.86 25.31
CA ARG A 16 21.94 -4.20 26.69
C ARG A 16 22.51 -2.99 27.44
N ASP A 17 23.46 -2.29 26.83
CA ASP A 17 24.11 -1.13 27.43
C ASP A 17 23.11 0.03 27.62
N LEU A 18 22.15 0.19 26.69
CA LEU A 18 21.06 1.15 26.86
C LEU A 18 20.14 0.77 28.03
N ALA A 19 19.83 -0.51 28.21
CA ALA A 19 19.03 -0.95 29.35
C ALA A 19 19.74 -0.70 30.68
N GLU A 20 21.03 -1.02 30.76
CA GLU A 20 21.87 -0.74 31.94
C GLU A 20 21.99 0.77 32.20
N PHE A 21 22.18 1.56 31.13
CA PHE A 21 22.17 3.02 31.20
C PHE A 21 20.86 3.54 31.79
N LEU A 22 19.71 3.08 31.29
CA LEU A 22 18.40 3.50 31.79
C LEU A 22 18.15 3.08 33.24
N GLU A 23 18.69 1.93 33.69
CA GLU A 23 18.60 1.48 35.07
C GLU A 23 19.39 2.40 36.03
N VAL A 24 20.63 2.74 35.66
CA VAL A 24 21.49 3.65 36.46
C VAL A 24 20.96 5.08 36.43
N TYR A 25 20.50 5.57 35.28
CA TYR A 25 19.93 6.92 35.17
C TYR A 25 18.62 7.08 35.94
N GLY A 26 17.82 6.00 36.03
CA GLY A 26 16.60 5.97 36.80
C GLY A 26 16.82 6.00 38.31
N LEU A 27 18.04 5.69 38.80
CA LEU A 27 18.36 5.53 40.21
C LEU A 27 19.69 6.24 40.55
N PRO A 28 19.68 7.52 40.96
CA PRO A 28 20.90 8.21 41.35
C PRO A 28 21.61 7.47 42.49
N MET A 29 22.94 7.40 42.40
CA MET A 29 23.74 6.78 43.45
C MET A 29 23.59 7.56 44.75
N LYS A 30 23.42 6.82 45.85
CA LYS A 30 23.20 7.39 47.18
C LYS A 30 24.43 7.17 48.02
N VAL A 31 25.02 8.26 48.48
CA VAL A 31 26.21 8.22 49.32
C VAL A 31 25.85 8.75 50.70
N GLY A 32 25.91 7.86 51.70
CA GLY A 32 25.76 8.25 53.10
C GLY A 32 27.10 8.65 53.70
N LYS A 33 27.24 9.92 54.08
CA LYS A 33 28.45 10.43 54.74
C LYS A 33 28.28 10.41 56.25
N TYR A 34 29.31 9.97 56.97
CA TYR A 34 29.34 9.91 58.43
C TYR A 34 30.64 10.55 58.97
N PRO A 35 30.60 11.15 60.17
CA PRO A 35 31.76 11.79 60.77
C PRO A 35 32.82 10.78 61.23
N ALA A 36 34.09 11.19 61.21
CA ALA A 36 35.20 10.37 61.71
C ALA A 36 35.00 10.07 63.20
N GLY A 37 34.88 8.79 63.56
CA GLY A 37 34.58 8.33 64.93
C GLY A 37 33.19 7.68 65.11
N ALA A 38 32.36 7.61 64.06
CA ALA A 38 31.05 6.95 64.13
C ALA A 38 31.15 5.47 64.54
N THR A 39 30.28 5.05 65.47
CA THR A 39 30.24 3.66 65.96
C THR A 39 29.69 2.69 64.91
N ARG A 40 29.95 1.40 65.08
CA ARG A 40 29.48 0.36 64.14
C ARG A 40 27.95 0.33 64.02
N GLU A 41 27.25 0.61 65.11
CA GLU A 41 25.78 0.69 65.17
C GLU A 41 25.24 1.87 64.37
N GLN A 42 25.89 3.04 64.50
CA GLN A 42 25.55 4.25 63.74
C GLN A 42 25.75 4.06 62.23
N LYS A 43 26.84 3.41 61.82
CA LYS A 43 27.07 3.06 60.41
C LYS A 43 26.01 2.10 59.87
N ALA A 44 25.61 1.11 60.65
CA ALA A 44 24.58 0.14 60.27
C ALA A 44 23.17 0.76 60.22
N ALA A 45 22.87 1.74 61.07
CA ALA A 45 21.62 2.49 61.03
C ALA A 45 21.55 3.39 59.78
N LEU A 46 22.63 4.08 59.44
CA LEU A 46 22.72 4.90 58.23
C LEU A 46 22.58 4.05 56.97
N MET A 47 23.26 2.90 56.88
CA MET A 47 23.13 1.98 55.75
C MET A 47 21.69 1.48 55.55
N ARG A 48 20.98 1.17 56.64
CA ARG A 48 19.56 0.81 56.59
C ARG A 48 18.70 1.97 56.07
N ALA A 49 18.92 3.19 56.55
CA ALA A 49 18.21 4.37 56.07
C ALA A 49 18.45 4.64 54.57
N VAL A 50 19.70 4.51 54.08
CA VAL A 50 20.04 4.66 52.65
C VAL A 50 19.30 3.64 51.79
N MET A 51 19.21 2.38 52.24
CA MET A 51 18.49 1.33 51.53
C MET A 51 16.96 1.52 51.56
N GLU A 52 16.39 1.99 52.68
CA GLU A 52 14.94 2.21 52.80
C GLU A 52 14.42 3.42 52.00
N ILE A 53 15.20 4.50 51.93
CA ILE A 53 14.83 5.74 51.20
C ILE A 53 14.65 5.47 49.68
N GLY A 54 15.18 4.36 49.15
CA GLY A 54 14.97 3.99 47.75
C GLY A 54 13.58 3.49 47.38
N ARG A 55 12.80 3.00 48.35
CA ARG A 55 11.42 2.58 48.12
C ARG A 55 10.39 3.49 48.80
N ARG A 56 10.82 4.28 49.79
CA ARG A 56 9.96 5.19 50.57
C ARG A 56 10.54 6.60 50.54
N THR A 57 9.73 7.58 50.18
CA THR A 57 10.13 9.00 50.02
C THR A 57 10.26 9.73 51.37
N GLY A 58 10.95 9.15 52.36
CA GLY A 58 11.16 9.79 53.65
C GLY A 58 11.96 8.94 54.64
N GLY A 59 12.85 9.59 55.40
CA GLY A 59 13.65 8.98 56.45
C GLY A 59 14.20 10.03 57.42
N ILE A 60 14.45 9.62 58.67
CA ILE A 60 15.03 10.47 59.71
C ILE A 60 16.53 10.19 59.77
N ILE A 61 17.36 11.23 59.65
CA ILE A 61 18.82 11.13 59.70
C ILE A 61 19.32 11.93 60.92
N PRO A 62 20.19 11.36 61.77
CA PRO A 62 20.78 12.07 62.90
C PRO A 62 21.58 13.31 62.48
N THR A 63 21.53 14.37 63.29
CA THR A 63 22.26 15.62 63.04
C THR A 63 23.76 15.37 62.94
N GLY A 64 24.37 15.66 61.77
CA GLY A 64 25.79 15.41 61.48
C GLY A 64 26.05 14.27 60.49
N MET A 65 25.03 13.50 60.10
CA MET A 65 25.07 12.61 58.94
C MET A 65 24.35 13.27 57.76
N SER A 66 24.87 13.09 56.54
CA SER A 66 24.23 13.59 55.33
C SER A 66 24.03 12.47 54.31
N LEU A 67 22.93 12.58 53.57
CA LEU A 67 22.65 11.77 52.40
C LEU A 67 22.78 12.68 51.19
N GLU A 68 23.71 12.35 50.31
CA GLU A 68 23.87 13.03 49.04
C GLU A 68 23.43 12.10 47.91
N PHE A 69 22.63 12.66 47.01
CA PHE A 69 22.33 12.04 45.72
C PHE A 69 23.37 12.58 44.75
N GLU A 70 24.34 11.75 44.37
CA GLU A 70 25.20 12.13 43.26
C GLU A 70 24.36 12.06 41.99
N ALA A 71 24.33 13.17 41.26
CA ALA A 71 23.72 13.20 39.95
C ALA A 71 24.42 12.14 39.09
N ALA A 72 23.64 11.22 38.50
CA ALA A 72 24.16 10.35 37.46
C ALA A 72 24.80 11.24 36.38
N ALA A 73 26.02 10.87 35.96
CA ALA A 73 26.76 11.64 34.95
C ALA A 73 25.86 11.92 33.74
N SER A 74 25.97 13.11 33.14
CA SER A 74 25.12 13.53 32.02
C SER A 74 25.36 12.69 30.77
N GLY A 75 24.83 11.47 30.71
CA GLY A 75 24.90 10.59 29.55
C GLY A 75 23.71 10.83 28.62
N GLN A 76 23.96 10.83 27.32
CA GLN A 76 22.91 10.89 26.30
C GLN A 76 22.60 9.48 25.83
N ALA A 77 21.32 9.17 25.62
CA ALA A 77 20.90 7.87 25.08
C ALA A 77 21.18 7.74 23.56
N ASP A 78 21.40 8.86 22.87
CA ASP A 78 21.55 8.95 21.42
C ASP A 78 22.64 8.05 20.82
N PRO A 79 23.84 7.87 21.42
CA PRO A 79 24.87 7.00 20.86
C PRO A 79 24.43 5.53 20.77
N PHE A 80 23.67 5.04 21.76
CA PHE A 80 23.16 3.68 21.76
C PHE A 80 22.11 3.49 20.67
N LEU A 81 21.17 4.44 20.53
CA LEU A 81 20.16 4.43 19.49
C LEU A 81 20.78 4.53 18.10
N ALA A 82 21.80 5.36 17.91
CA ALA A 82 22.53 5.48 16.65
C ALA A 82 23.21 4.17 16.25
N MET A 83 23.85 3.48 17.20
CA MET A 83 24.45 2.17 16.94
C MET A 83 23.40 1.12 16.60
N MET A 84 22.27 1.10 17.31
CA MET A 84 21.16 0.20 17.00
C MET A 84 20.61 0.44 15.59
N GLN A 85 20.33 1.70 15.23
CA GLN A 85 19.86 2.07 13.89
C GLN A 85 20.87 1.72 12.79
N TRP A 86 22.17 1.94 13.03
CA TRP A 86 23.21 1.54 12.10
C TRP A 86 23.22 0.02 11.89
N GLY A 87 23.10 -0.76 12.97
CA GLY A 87 23.03 -2.22 12.93
C GLY A 87 21.83 -2.71 12.12
N GLU A 88 20.62 -2.19 12.41
CA GLU A 88 19.40 -2.59 11.70
C GLU A 88 19.45 -2.24 10.21
N ARG A 89 19.88 -1.01 9.87
CA ARG A 89 20.02 -0.58 8.48
C ARG A 89 21.06 -1.41 7.72
N SER A 90 22.15 -1.81 8.38
CA SER A 90 23.19 -2.63 7.77
C SER A 90 22.67 -4.04 7.47
N ILE A 91 21.88 -4.62 8.37
CA ILE A 91 21.22 -5.92 8.17
C ILE A 91 20.24 -5.85 7.00
N SER A 92 19.38 -4.83 6.96
CA SER A 92 18.40 -4.64 5.87
C SER A 92 19.07 -4.52 4.51
N LYS A 93 20.17 -3.75 4.40
CA LYS A 93 20.95 -3.65 3.15
C LYS A 93 21.57 -4.98 2.74
N ALA A 94 22.10 -5.74 3.68
CA ALA A 94 22.77 -7.00 3.39
C ALA A 94 21.80 -8.12 2.96
N ILE A 95 20.54 -8.09 3.42
CA ILE A 95 19.53 -9.11 3.09
C ILE A 95 18.67 -8.66 1.91
N LEU A 96 18.07 -7.47 1.99
CA LEU A 96 17.08 -6.98 1.03
C LEU A 96 17.69 -6.13 -0.09
N GLY A 97 18.98 -5.79 0.00
CA GLY A 97 19.66 -4.89 -0.95
C GLY A 97 19.38 -3.41 -0.71
N GLY A 98 18.54 -3.06 0.26
CA GLY A 98 18.21 -1.67 0.56
C GLY A 98 17.41 -1.50 1.86
N THR A 99 17.19 -0.25 2.28
CA THR A 99 16.46 0.08 3.52
C THR A 99 15.09 0.68 3.27
N LEU A 100 14.87 1.38 2.16
CA LEU A 100 13.67 2.19 1.97
C LEU A 100 12.36 1.39 1.91
N THR A 101 12.39 0.14 1.49
CA THR A 101 11.17 -0.70 1.42
C THR A 101 10.75 -1.24 2.79
N THR A 102 11.55 -1.02 3.84
CA THR A 102 11.30 -1.50 5.21
C THR A 102 11.35 -0.37 6.23
N ASP A 103 12.17 0.66 5.98
CA ASP A 103 12.46 1.79 6.87
C ASP A 103 12.25 3.11 6.10
N ALA A 104 11.09 3.24 5.42
CA ALA A 104 10.66 4.49 4.83
C ALA A 104 10.23 5.44 5.95
N GLY A 105 11.15 6.29 6.42
CA GLY A 105 10.74 7.44 7.23
C GLY A 105 9.84 8.40 6.45
N ASP A 106 9.41 9.50 7.08
CA ASP A 106 8.51 10.53 6.52
C ASP A 106 8.96 11.18 5.19
N LYS A 107 10.18 10.90 4.73
CA LYS A 107 10.79 11.49 3.52
C LYS A 107 11.08 10.48 2.40
N GLY A 108 10.48 9.28 2.44
CA GLY A 108 10.67 8.27 1.40
C GLY A 108 9.97 8.66 0.08
N ALA A 109 10.74 9.06 -0.93
CA ALA A 109 10.20 9.27 -2.28
C ALA A 109 9.76 7.94 -2.90
N ARG A 110 8.53 7.87 -3.44
CA ARG A 110 7.94 6.65 -4.04
C ARG A 110 8.84 6.04 -5.13
N SER A 111 9.46 6.87 -5.95
CA SER A 111 10.41 6.45 -7.00
C SER A 111 11.65 5.74 -6.46
N LEU A 112 12.13 6.12 -5.28
CA LEU A 112 13.30 5.48 -4.65
C LEU A 112 12.92 4.10 -4.06
N GLY A 113 11.67 3.94 -3.64
CA GLY A 113 11.11 2.65 -3.22
C GLY A 113 10.99 1.65 -4.37
N GLU A 114 10.64 2.11 -5.58
CA GLU A 114 10.58 1.27 -6.78
C GLU A 114 11.96 0.70 -7.14
N VAL A 115 13.00 1.54 -7.16
CA VAL A 115 14.39 1.09 -7.39
C VAL A 115 14.83 0.05 -6.36
N HIS A 116 14.51 0.24 -5.08
CA HIS A 116 14.83 -0.75 -4.06
C HIS A 116 14.07 -2.07 -4.25
N ASN A 117 12.86 -2.03 -4.80
CA ASN A 117 12.10 -3.23 -5.12
C ASN A 117 12.72 -3.97 -6.32
N GLU A 118 13.27 -3.27 -7.30
CA GLU A 118 14.04 -3.89 -8.40
C GLU A 118 15.26 -4.63 -7.87
N VAL A 119 16.06 -4.00 -7.00
CA VAL A 119 17.22 -4.66 -6.36
C VAL A 119 16.80 -5.93 -5.60
N ARG A 120 15.67 -5.87 -4.88
CA ARG A 120 15.12 -7.04 -4.19
C ARG A 120 14.79 -8.18 -5.18
N LYS A 121 14.21 -7.85 -6.34
CA LYS A 121 13.91 -8.85 -7.39
C LYS A 121 15.18 -9.41 -8.01
N GLU A 122 16.23 -8.61 -8.19
CA GLU A 122 17.52 -9.10 -8.67
C GLU A 122 18.14 -10.12 -7.71
N ILE A 123 18.08 -9.86 -6.39
CA ILE A 123 18.53 -10.80 -5.35
C ILE A 123 17.71 -12.10 -5.41
N ARG A 124 16.38 -11.99 -5.48
CA ARG A 124 15.47 -13.14 -5.64
C ARG A 124 15.86 -13.97 -6.87
N ASP A 125 16.08 -13.33 -8.01
CA ASP A 125 16.41 -14.01 -9.25
C ASP A 125 17.80 -14.66 -9.20
N ALA A 126 18.76 -14.06 -8.48
CA ALA A 126 20.05 -14.69 -8.19
C ALA A 126 19.91 -15.93 -7.31
N ASP A 127 19.06 -15.89 -6.28
CA ASP A 127 18.77 -17.04 -5.41
C ASP A 127 18.05 -18.15 -6.18
N LEU A 128 17.09 -17.82 -7.03
CA LEU A 128 16.38 -18.78 -7.88
C LEU A 128 17.33 -19.48 -8.86
N ARG A 129 18.36 -18.80 -9.40
CA ARG A 129 19.38 -19.44 -10.23
C ARG A 129 20.22 -20.46 -9.46
N GLN A 130 20.56 -20.17 -8.20
CA GLN A 130 21.27 -21.11 -7.32
C GLN A 130 20.42 -22.33 -6.99
N LEU A 131 19.13 -22.12 -6.65
CA LEU A 131 18.18 -23.20 -6.41
C LEU A 131 17.94 -24.05 -7.65
N THR A 132 17.79 -23.42 -8.81
CA THR A 132 17.64 -24.09 -10.11
C THR A 132 18.80 -25.04 -10.39
N THR A 133 20.03 -24.61 -10.10
CA THR A 133 21.22 -25.43 -10.31
C THR A 133 21.20 -26.65 -9.39
N THR A 134 20.81 -26.46 -8.13
CA THR A 134 20.70 -27.53 -7.14
C THR A 134 19.60 -28.53 -7.51
N LEU A 135 18.40 -28.04 -7.84
CA LEU A 135 17.27 -28.89 -8.25
C LEU A 135 17.56 -29.64 -9.55
N SER A 136 18.20 -28.99 -10.53
CA SER A 136 18.54 -29.66 -11.79
C SER A 136 19.58 -30.77 -11.57
N ARG A 137 20.55 -30.55 -10.68
CA ARG A 137 21.60 -31.54 -10.35
C ARG A 137 21.09 -32.68 -9.47
N ASP A 138 20.32 -32.37 -8.43
CA ASP A 138 20.00 -33.31 -7.35
C ASP A 138 18.61 -33.95 -7.50
N LEU A 139 17.71 -33.35 -8.28
CA LEU A 139 16.37 -33.88 -8.51
C LEU A 139 16.15 -34.30 -9.97
N VAL A 140 16.37 -33.39 -10.92
CA VAL A 140 16.06 -33.65 -12.34
C VAL A 140 16.99 -34.70 -12.91
N TYR A 141 18.30 -34.61 -12.65
CA TYR A 141 19.26 -35.58 -13.15
C TYR A 141 19.00 -37.02 -12.64
N PRO A 142 18.85 -37.28 -11.33
CA PRO A 142 18.57 -38.64 -10.86
C PRO A 142 17.26 -39.20 -11.40
N LEU A 143 16.20 -38.41 -11.46
CA LEU A 143 14.93 -38.84 -12.04
C LEU A 143 15.09 -39.20 -13.52
N TYR A 144 15.78 -38.38 -14.30
CA TYR A 144 16.03 -38.68 -15.70
C TYR A 144 16.88 -39.94 -15.87
N ALA A 145 17.97 -40.06 -15.10
CA ALA A 145 18.89 -41.19 -15.15
C ALA A 145 18.23 -42.53 -14.75
N LEU A 146 17.30 -42.51 -13.80
CA LEU A 146 16.57 -43.71 -13.39
C LEU A 146 15.53 -44.17 -14.43
N ASN A 147 14.98 -43.25 -15.21
CA ASN A 147 13.92 -43.54 -16.18
C ASN A 147 14.42 -43.74 -17.62
N THR A 148 15.73 -43.56 -17.87
CA THR A 148 16.33 -43.70 -19.21
C THR A 148 17.33 -44.84 -19.25
N THR A 149 17.35 -45.57 -20.36
CA THR A 149 18.34 -46.60 -20.65
C THR A 149 19.54 -46.06 -21.45
N HIS A 150 19.47 -44.80 -21.89
CA HIS A 150 20.52 -44.15 -22.68
C HIS A 150 21.58 -43.49 -21.80
N ALA A 151 22.81 -43.38 -22.32
CA ALA A 151 23.87 -42.64 -21.66
C ALA A 151 23.45 -41.16 -21.49
N VAL A 152 23.42 -40.68 -20.25
CA VAL A 152 22.97 -39.32 -19.93
C VAL A 152 24.10 -38.32 -20.16
N ASP A 153 23.97 -37.47 -21.16
CA ASP A 153 24.84 -36.30 -21.33
C ASP A 153 24.39 -35.17 -20.40
N ILE A 154 25.24 -34.83 -19.44
CA ILE A 154 24.96 -33.78 -18.44
C ILE A 154 24.71 -32.41 -19.10
N ARG A 155 25.29 -32.15 -20.27
CA ARG A 155 25.13 -30.87 -20.98
C ARG A 155 23.77 -30.71 -21.65
N ARG A 156 23.06 -31.82 -21.89
CA ARG A 156 21.76 -31.86 -22.59
C ARG A 156 20.58 -32.19 -21.67
N LEU A 157 20.81 -32.20 -20.36
CA LEU A 157 19.76 -32.42 -19.37
C LEU A 157 18.72 -31.30 -19.44
N PRO A 158 17.42 -31.64 -19.32
CA PRO A 158 16.40 -30.65 -19.07
C PRO A 158 16.72 -29.88 -17.79
N ARG A 159 16.50 -28.57 -17.81
CA ARG A 159 16.72 -27.69 -16.67
C ARG A 159 15.38 -27.17 -16.19
N LEU A 160 15.22 -27.14 -14.88
CA LEU A 160 14.09 -26.45 -14.27
C LEU A 160 14.30 -24.94 -14.48
N VAL A 161 13.26 -24.21 -14.88
CA VAL A 161 13.33 -22.77 -15.07
C VAL A 161 12.14 -22.14 -14.36
N PHE A 162 12.42 -21.22 -13.44
CA PHE A 162 11.38 -20.42 -12.80
C PHE A 162 10.99 -19.25 -13.71
N GLN A 163 9.69 -19.00 -13.85
CA GLN A 163 9.23 -17.76 -14.47
C GLN A 163 9.30 -16.64 -13.42
N THR A 164 10.29 -15.76 -13.56
CA THR A 164 10.51 -14.62 -12.65
C THR A 164 10.03 -13.28 -13.21
N LYS A 165 9.58 -13.29 -14.47
CA LYS A 165 8.98 -12.11 -15.11
C LYS A 165 7.68 -11.76 -14.40
N GLU A 166 7.61 -10.53 -13.91
CA GLU A 166 6.36 -9.98 -13.43
C GLU A 166 5.59 -9.43 -14.64
N PRO A 167 4.27 -9.68 -14.73
CA PRO A 167 3.44 -9.08 -15.77
C PRO A 167 3.64 -7.57 -15.76
N GLY A 168 3.97 -7.01 -16.92
CA GLY A 168 4.08 -5.56 -17.03
C GLY A 168 2.70 -4.92 -16.89
N ASP A 169 2.68 -3.61 -16.68
CA ASP A 169 1.44 -2.84 -16.65
C ASP A 169 0.69 -3.02 -17.98
N ILE A 170 -0.45 -3.72 -17.92
CA ILE A 170 -1.27 -4.08 -19.08
C ILE A 170 -1.65 -2.81 -19.86
N THR A 171 -1.90 -1.69 -19.17
CA THR A 171 -2.28 -0.44 -19.84
C THR A 171 -1.13 0.12 -20.69
N LYS A 172 0.11 0.11 -20.17
CA LYS A 172 1.30 0.56 -20.90
C LYS A 172 1.62 -0.36 -22.07
N ILE A 173 1.53 -1.68 -21.85
CA ILE A 173 1.80 -2.67 -22.90
C ILE A 173 0.77 -2.55 -24.02
N THR A 174 -0.53 -2.52 -23.69
CA THR A 174 -1.59 -2.40 -24.70
C THR A 174 -1.48 -1.09 -25.47
N ALA A 175 -1.23 0.04 -24.81
CA ALA A 175 -1.00 1.32 -25.49
C ALA A 175 0.20 1.27 -26.45
N ALA A 176 1.32 0.69 -26.02
CA ALA A 176 2.52 0.54 -26.85
C ALA A 176 2.27 -0.41 -28.05
N VAL A 177 1.58 -1.53 -27.83
CA VAL A 177 1.25 -2.50 -28.89
C VAL A 177 0.31 -1.87 -29.93
N VAL A 178 -0.68 -1.08 -29.51
CA VAL A 178 -1.57 -0.37 -30.44
C VAL A 178 -0.80 0.65 -31.28
N GLN A 179 0.15 1.39 -30.69
CA GLN A 179 0.99 2.34 -31.41
C GLN A 179 1.97 1.66 -32.39
N LEU A 180 2.56 0.54 -31.97
CA LEU A 180 3.53 -0.22 -32.78
C LEU A 180 2.86 -1.07 -33.87
N GLY A 181 1.60 -1.47 -33.68
CA GLY A 181 0.84 -2.26 -34.65
C GLY A 181 0.61 -1.56 -36.00
N ALA A 182 0.79 -0.24 -36.05
CA ALA A 182 0.75 0.53 -37.29
C ALA A 182 1.99 0.34 -38.19
N GLY A 183 3.09 -0.23 -37.68
CA GLY A 183 4.36 -0.32 -38.42
C GLY A 183 5.25 -1.54 -38.13
N MET A 184 4.94 -2.38 -37.15
CA MET A 184 5.72 -3.57 -36.80
C MET A 184 4.82 -4.78 -36.50
N PRO A 185 5.07 -5.95 -37.10
CA PRO A 185 4.38 -7.18 -36.74
C PRO A 185 4.88 -7.67 -35.37
N VAL A 186 4.01 -7.62 -34.35
CA VAL A 186 4.30 -8.11 -32.99
C VAL A 186 3.64 -9.50 -32.79
N PRO A 187 4.39 -10.55 -32.41
CA PRO A 187 3.82 -11.87 -32.16
C PRO A 187 2.82 -11.89 -30.98
N LEU A 188 1.68 -12.57 -31.15
CA LEU A 188 0.68 -12.73 -30.09
C LEU A 188 1.24 -13.43 -28.84
N ALA A 189 2.11 -14.42 -29.03
CA ALA A 189 2.79 -15.12 -27.94
C ALA A 189 3.65 -14.18 -27.07
N TRP A 190 4.26 -13.16 -27.68
CA TRP A 190 5.04 -12.16 -26.95
C TRP A 190 4.12 -11.26 -26.12
N ILE A 191 2.98 -10.83 -26.67
CA ILE A 191 2.00 -10.00 -25.95
C ILE A 191 1.49 -10.76 -24.72
N ARG A 192 1.14 -12.04 -24.86
CA ARG A 192 0.69 -12.91 -23.76
C ARG A 192 1.75 -13.10 -22.68
N ASP A 193 3.01 -13.30 -23.06
CA ASP A 193 4.14 -13.38 -22.11
C ASP A 193 4.34 -12.07 -21.34
N GLN A 194 4.14 -10.91 -21.99
CA GLN A 194 4.28 -9.61 -21.34
C GLN A 194 3.10 -9.24 -20.45
N THR A 195 1.87 -9.59 -20.84
CA THR A 195 0.65 -9.29 -20.06
C THR A 195 0.34 -10.35 -19.00
N GLY A 196 0.97 -11.53 -19.07
CA GLY A 196 0.72 -12.65 -18.18
C GLY A 196 -0.63 -13.34 -18.42
N ILE A 197 -1.34 -13.03 -19.52
CA ILE A 197 -2.62 -13.62 -19.85
C ILE A 197 -2.38 -14.98 -20.54
N PRO A 198 -2.77 -16.11 -19.92
CA PRO A 198 -2.55 -17.43 -20.49
C PRO A 198 -3.39 -17.65 -21.75
N GLU A 199 -3.00 -18.64 -22.55
CA GLU A 199 -3.84 -19.10 -23.65
C GLU A 199 -5.04 -19.89 -23.07
N PRO A 200 -6.27 -19.63 -23.55
CA PRO A 200 -7.41 -20.44 -23.14
C PRO A 200 -7.18 -21.88 -23.59
N VAL A 201 -7.36 -22.82 -22.66
CA VAL A 201 -7.17 -24.26 -22.93
C VAL A 201 -8.53 -24.90 -23.20
N GLY A 202 -8.74 -25.37 -24.42
CA GLY A 202 -10.00 -26.02 -24.81
C GLY A 202 -11.13 -25.01 -25.01
N ASP A 203 -12.25 -25.22 -24.32
CA ASP A 203 -13.49 -24.43 -24.46
C ASP A 203 -13.71 -23.49 -23.25
N GLU A 204 -12.62 -22.92 -22.73
CA GLU A 204 -12.66 -21.99 -21.59
C GLU A 204 -13.32 -20.66 -22.00
N PRO A 205 -14.28 -20.14 -21.20
CA PRO A 205 -14.97 -18.91 -21.55
C PRO A 205 -14.02 -17.71 -21.59
N VAL A 206 -13.83 -17.15 -22.80
CA VAL A 206 -12.97 -15.98 -23.03
C VAL A 206 -13.79 -14.70 -22.86
N PHE A 207 -13.23 -13.71 -22.16
CA PHE A 207 -13.82 -12.39 -22.06
C PHE A 207 -13.75 -11.67 -23.42
N THR A 208 -14.89 -11.58 -24.10
CA THR A 208 -15.04 -10.78 -25.33
C THR A 208 -15.76 -9.48 -24.99
N ILE A 209 -15.11 -8.35 -25.25
CA ILE A 209 -15.82 -7.08 -25.37
C ILE A 209 -16.51 -7.15 -26.74
N ALA A 210 -17.83 -6.95 -26.78
CA ALA A 210 -18.53 -6.75 -28.03
C ALA A 210 -17.94 -5.50 -28.70
N SER A 211 -17.00 -5.68 -29.63
CA SER A 211 -16.69 -4.63 -30.58
C SER A 211 -17.98 -4.40 -31.35
N PRO A 212 -18.55 -3.17 -31.38
CA PRO A 212 -19.56 -2.87 -32.36
C PRO A 212 -18.89 -3.12 -33.70
N GLU A 213 -19.33 -4.14 -34.43
CA GLU A 213 -18.96 -4.31 -35.82
C GLU A 213 -19.22 -2.96 -36.48
N MET A 214 -18.17 -2.31 -36.99
CA MET A 214 -18.34 -1.25 -37.96
C MET A 214 -18.88 -1.91 -39.22
N THR A 215 -20.18 -2.21 -39.23
CA THR A 215 -20.92 -2.40 -40.46
C THR A 215 -20.83 -1.08 -41.21
N LEU A 216 -19.92 -1.02 -42.18
CA LEU A 216 -19.92 0.04 -43.18
C LEU A 216 -21.35 0.10 -43.76
N PRO A 217 -22.08 1.21 -43.57
CA PRO A 217 -23.42 1.33 -44.15
C PRO A 217 -23.29 1.35 -45.68
N PRO A 218 -24.17 0.63 -46.41
CA PRO A 218 -24.31 0.82 -47.84
C PRO A 218 -24.63 2.30 -48.16
N PRO A 219 -24.16 2.85 -49.29
CA PRO A 219 -24.27 4.27 -49.55
C PRO A 219 -25.69 4.68 -50.00
N GLU A 220 -26.09 5.90 -49.57
CA GLU A 220 -27.19 6.77 -50.06
C GLU A 220 -28.62 6.40 -49.60
N ARG A 221 -29.53 7.29 -49.11
CA ARG A 221 -29.65 8.75 -48.87
C ARG A 221 -31.02 8.98 -48.13
N PRO A 222 -31.51 10.23 -47.93
CA PRO A 222 -31.16 11.28 -46.97
C PRO A 222 -32.13 11.41 -45.77
N GLU A 223 -31.68 12.17 -44.77
CA GLU A 223 -32.47 13.00 -43.84
C GLU A 223 -33.65 12.37 -43.05
N LYS A 224 -33.37 12.00 -41.80
CA LYS A 224 -34.22 12.40 -40.67
C LYS A 224 -33.35 12.84 -39.50
N GLN A 225 -33.78 13.94 -38.91
CA GLN A 225 -33.15 14.71 -37.85
C GLN A 225 -32.66 13.81 -36.71
N ALA A 226 -31.38 13.98 -36.34
CA ALA A 226 -30.81 13.39 -35.14
C ALA A 226 -31.45 14.05 -33.91
N ALA A 227 -32.54 13.46 -33.41
CA ALA A 227 -32.88 13.63 -32.00
C ALA A 227 -31.74 13.01 -31.21
N LEU A 228 -31.05 13.82 -30.41
CA LEU A 228 -30.04 13.36 -29.46
C LEU A 228 -30.77 12.67 -28.30
N SER A 229 -31.34 11.50 -28.57
CA SER A 229 -31.72 10.55 -27.54
C SER A 229 -30.41 9.98 -26.99
N ALA A 230 -29.88 10.60 -25.94
CA ALA A 230 -28.91 9.93 -25.12
C ALA A 230 -29.59 8.68 -24.57
N GLN A 231 -29.34 7.52 -25.18
CA GLN A 231 -29.64 6.24 -24.54
C GLN A 231 -28.77 6.21 -23.28
N LEU A 232 -29.37 6.56 -22.14
CA LEU A 232 -28.79 6.29 -20.83
C LEU A 232 -28.53 4.78 -20.76
N PRO A 233 -27.34 4.35 -20.32
CA PRO A 233 -27.07 2.93 -20.12
C PRO A 233 -28.15 2.36 -19.19
N ALA A 234 -28.64 1.16 -19.51
CA ALA A 234 -29.60 0.46 -18.68
C ALA A 234 -29.06 0.40 -17.22
N PRO A 235 -29.90 0.66 -16.21
CA PRO A 235 -29.45 0.72 -14.83
C PRO A 235 -28.80 -0.60 -14.44
N VAL A 236 -27.58 -0.54 -13.91
CA VAL A 236 -26.84 -1.68 -13.40
C VAL A 236 -27.50 -2.09 -12.08
N THR A 237 -28.46 -3.02 -12.12
CA THR A 237 -29.05 -3.59 -10.89
C THR A 237 -28.26 -4.82 -10.46
N THR A 238 -27.15 -4.62 -9.74
CA THR A 238 -26.43 -5.71 -9.05
C THR A 238 -26.95 -5.81 -7.60
N GLY A 239 -28.14 -6.39 -7.42
CA GLY A 239 -28.76 -6.64 -6.11
C GLY A 239 -30.19 -7.21 -6.24
N PRO A 240 -30.77 -7.81 -5.18
CA PRO A 240 -32.20 -8.12 -5.12
C PRO A 240 -32.97 -6.80 -5.25
N ARG A 241 -33.85 -6.70 -6.24
CA ARG A 241 -34.67 -5.51 -6.45
C ARG A 241 -35.70 -5.38 -5.33
N ASP A 242 -35.87 -4.17 -4.82
CA ASP A 242 -36.88 -3.84 -3.82
C ASP A 242 -37.87 -2.80 -4.38
N GLU A 243 -39.01 -2.59 -3.72
CA GLU A 243 -40.08 -1.69 -4.17
C GLU A 243 -39.61 -0.23 -4.32
N LEU A 244 -38.51 0.15 -3.67
CA LEU A 244 -37.84 1.44 -3.83
C LEU A 244 -37.14 1.58 -5.19
N ASP A 245 -36.64 0.49 -5.77
CA ASP A 245 -36.07 0.49 -7.12
C ASP A 245 -37.18 0.71 -8.17
N ASP A 246 -38.35 0.09 -7.95
CA ASP A 246 -39.53 0.28 -8.82
C ASP A 246 -40.09 1.71 -8.74
N LEU A 247 -40.01 2.35 -7.56
CA LEU A 247 -40.35 3.77 -7.40
C LEU A 247 -39.33 4.69 -8.08
N GLY A 248 -38.04 4.34 -8.05
CA GLY A 248 -36.98 5.04 -8.78
C GLY A 248 -37.20 4.99 -10.30
N ASP A 249 -37.61 3.84 -10.83
CA ASP A 249 -37.94 3.65 -12.25
C ASP A 249 -39.22 4.40 -12.69
N SER A 250 -40.07 4.81 -11.74
CA SER A 250 -41.26 5.65 -12.01
C SER A 250 -40.91 7.11 -12.32
N VAL A 251 -39.71 7.56 -11.95
CA VAL A 251 -39.21 8.89 -12.32
C VAL A 251 -38.68 8.82 -13.75
N SER A 252 -39.50 9.28 -14.70
CA SER A 252 -39.14 9.20 -16.11
C SER A 252 -37.87 10.00 -16.43
N ALA A 253 -37.06 9.48 -17.35
CA ALA A 253 -35.83 10.13 -17.81
C ALA A 253 -36.05 11.58 -18.29
N SER A 254 -37.25 11.92 -18.80
CA SER A 254 -37.61 13.28 -19.20
C SER A 254 -37.74 14.26 -18.03
N VAL A 255 -38.19 13.80 -16.86
CA VAL A 255 -38.31 14.63 -15.66
C VAL A 255 -36.93 14.91 -15.07
N LEU A 256 -36.08 13.88 -15.04
CA LEU A 256 -34.69 14.01 -14.59
C LEU A 256 -33.89 14.95 -15.51
N GLN A 257 -34.07 14.80 -16.83
CA GLN A 257 -33.42 15.65 -17.82
C GLN A 257 -33.86 17.11 -17.70
N ALA A 258 -35.16 17.38 -17.54
CA ALA A 258 -35.67 18.73 -17.32
C ALA A 258 -35.18 19.41 -16.02
N ALA A 259 -34.76 18.62 -15.02
CA ALA A 259 -34.18 19.12 -13.78
C ALA A 259 -32.66 19.35 -13.87
N ILE A 260 -31.95 18.56 -14.70
CA ILE A 260 -30.50 18.61 -14.88
C ILE A 260 -30.07 19.63 -15.94
N ASP A 261 -30.87 19.80 -17.00
CA ASP A 261 -30.55 20.69 -18.12
C ASP A 261 -30.20 22.13 -17.68
N PRO A 262 -30.94 22.81 -16.77
CA PRO A 262 -30.62 24.18 -16.33
C PRO A 262 -29.30 24.28 -15.56
N VAL A 263 -28.87 23.18 -14.93
CA VAL A 263 -27.62 23.10 -14.17
C VAL A 263 -26.45 22.96 -15.14
N LEU A 264 -26.60 22.20 -16.23
CA LEU A 264 -25.53 21.94 -17.20
C LEU A 264 -25.46 22.95 -18.35
N GLU A 265 -26.54 23.67 -18.63
CA GLU A 265 -26.64 24.67 -19.70
C GLU A 265 -25.50 25.70 -19.71
N PRO A 266 -25.10 26.36 -18.59
CA PRO A 266 -23.99 27.31 -18.60
C PRO A 266 -22.64 26.65 -18.93
N VAL A 267 -22.43 25.41 -18.49
CA VAL A 267 -21.19 24.65 -18.76
C VAL A 267 -21.13 24.22 -20.22
N ILE A 268 -22.25 23.73 -20.77
CA ILE A 268 -22.35 23.31 -22.18
C ILE A 268 -22.15 24.52 -23.11
N ASN A 269 -22.71 25.68 -22.78
CA ASN A 269 -22.53 26.90 -23.56
C ASN A 269 -21.09 27.42 -23.50
N ALA A 270 -20.43 27.34 -22.35
CA ALA A 270 -19.01 27.70 -22.23
C ALA A 270 -18.10 26.78 -23.06
N ILE A 271 -18.35 25.46 -23.05
CA ILE A 271 -17.61 24.49 -23.85
C ILE A 271 -17.81 24.74 -25.35
N LYS A 272 -19.04 25.04 -25.79
CA LYS A 272 -19.35 25.32 -27.21
C LYS A 272 -18.71 26.62 -27.71
N THR A 273 -18.55 27.63 -26.86
CA THR A 273 -18.09 28.97 -27.28
C THR A 273 -16.59 29.18 -27.11
N LYS A 274 -15.99 28.65 -26.04
CA LYS A 274 -14.59 28.89 -25.67
C LYS A 274 -13.71 27.63 -25.72
N GLY A 275 -14.30 26.45 -25.95
CA GLY A 275 -13.60 25.18 -25.93
C GLY A 275 -13.36 24.64 -24.50
N LEU A 276 -13.00 23.36 -24.42
CA LEU A 276 -12.95 22.60 -23.16
C LEU A 276 -11.96 23.16 -22.14
N ALA A 277 -10.78 23.61 -22.59
CA ALA A 277 -9.70 24.06 -21.70
C ALA A 277 -10.02 25.39 -20.98
N GLU A 278 -10.65 26.32 -21.69
CA GLU A 278 -11.06 27.60 -21.11
C GLU A 278 -12.31 27.45 -20.23
N ALA A 279 -13.25 26.59 -20.62
CA ALA A 279 -14.43 26.28 -19.82
C ALA A 279 -14.08 25.66 -18.45
N LEU A 280 -13.04 24.81 -18.39
CA LEU A 280 -12.55 24.26 -17.11
C LEU A 280 -11.86 25.31 -16.23
N SER A 281 -11.27 26.35 -16.83
CA SER A 281 -10.62 27.44 -16.08
C SER A 281 -11.66 28.42 -15.51
N ASP A 282 -12.77 28.64 -16.24
CA ASP A 282 -13.89 29.50 -15.86
C ASP A 282 -14.95 28.81 -14.96
N LEU A 283 -14.73 27.54 -14.59
CA LEU A 283 -15.65 26.75 -13.76
C LEU A 283 -16.15 27.46 -12.49
N PRO A 284 -15.31 28.18 -11.70
CA PRO A 284 -15.75 28.86 -10.49
C PRO A 284 -16.78 29.96 -10.76
N ALA A 285 -16.70 30.64 -11.91
CA ALA A 285 -17.65 31.67 -12.32
C ALA A 285 -18.95 31.05 -12.87
N LEU A 286 -18.83 29.93 -13.60
CA LEU A 286 -19.97 29.19 -14.14
C LEU A 286 -20.80 28.54 -13.03
N TYR A 287 -20.16 28.09 -11.95
CA TYR A 287 -20.85 27.50 -10.79
C TYR A 287 -21.88 28.45 -10.16
N GLN A 288 -21.59 29.76 -10.13
CA GLN A 288 -22.52 30.76 -9.59
C GLN A 288 -23.76 31.00 -10.46
N GLN A 289 -23.75 30.51 -11.71
CA GLN A 289 -24.83 30.69 -12.67
C GLN A 289 -25.70 29.43 -12.81
N MET A 290 -25.37 28.34 -12.11
CA MET A 290 -26.14 27.10 -12.13
C MET A 290 -27.42 27.27 -11.30
N ASP A 291 -28.60 27.02 -11.89
CA ASP A 291 -29.87 27.01 -11.17
C ASP A 291 -30.22 25.58 -10.73
N ASP A 292 -29.91 25.27 -9.48
CA ASP A 292 -30.07 23.94 -8.87
C ASP A 292 -31.45 23.71 -8.22
N LYS A 293 -32.32 24.72 -8.22
CA LYS A 293 -33.60 24.68 -7.49
C LYS A 293 -34.50 23.52 -7.88
N LYS A 294 -34.61 23.24 -9.19
CA LYS A 294 -35.47 22.16 -9.70
C LYS A 294 -34.92 20.77 -9.34
N LEU A 295 -33.60 20.62 -9.35
CA LEU A 295 -32.93 19.39 -8.94
C LEU A 295 -33.09 19.17 -7.43
N MET A 296 -32.95 20.24 -6.64
CA MET A 296 -33.16 20.21 -5.19
C MET A 296 -34.59 19.82 -4.83
N THR A 297 -35.62 20.37 -5.50
CA THR A 297 -37.02 19.97 -5.28
C THR A 297 -37.22 18.49 -5.58
N LEU A 298 -36.71 18.01 -6.72
CA LEU A 298 -36.87 16.61 -7.13
C LEU A 298 -36.21 15.65 -6.14
N LEU A 299 -35.00 15.95 -5.68
CA LEU A 299 -34.30 15.13 -4.67
C LEU A 299 -35.01 15.16 -3.32
N THR A 300 -35.57 16.31 -2.94
CA THR A 300 -36.33 16.45 -1.69
C THR A 300 -37.61 15.61 -1.72
N ASP A 301 -38.34 15.64 -2.84
CA ASP A 301 -39.57 14.85 -3.02
C ASP A 301 -39.25 13.34 -3.05
N ALA A 302 -38.14 12.95 -3.69
CA ALA A 302 -37.68 11.57 -3.72
C ALA A 302 -37.27 11.05 -2.34
N MET A 303 -36.54 11.85 -1.56
CA MET A 303 -36.18 11.51 -0.19
C MET A 303 -37.42 11.39 0.71
N PHE A 304 -38.39 12.30 0.57
CA PHE A 304 -39.65 12.27 1.31
C PHE A 304 -40.48 11.02 0.97
N ALA A 305 -40.55 10.64 -0.31
CA ALA A 305 -41.23 9.43 -0.75
C ALA A 305 -40.57 8.16 -0.19
N ALA A 306 -39.22 8.12 -0.17
CA ALA A 306 -38.49 7.00 0.42
C ALA A 306 -38.69 6.90 1.95
N GLU A 307 -38.69 8.03 2.66
CA GLU A 307 -38.88 8.06 4.11
C GLU A 307 -40.31 7.66 4.52
N THR A 308 -41.33 8.19 3.82
CA THR A 308 -42.73 7.83 4.06
C THR A 308 -43.00 6.36 3.77
N LYS A 309 -42.41 5.80 2.71
CA LYS A 309 -42.52 4.37 2.40
C LYS A 309 -41.85 3.51 3.47
N GLY A 310 -40.65 3.87 3.93
CA GLY A 310 -39.98 3.19 5.04
C GLY A 310 -40.81 3.18 6.33
N MET A 311 -41.53 4.26 6.64
CA MET A 311 -42.44 4.31 7.78
C MET A 311 -43.71 3.45 7.61
N VAL A 312 -44.19 3.28 6.38
CA VAL A 312 -45.35 2.42 6.08
C VAL A 312 -44.97 0.94 6.17
N ASP A 313 -43.81 0.55 5.65
CA ASP A 313 -43.34 -0.84 5.71
C ASP A 313 -43.04 -1.28 7.16
N ASP A 314 -42.64 -0.36 8.04
CA ASP A 314 -42.48 -0.60 9.49
C ASP A 314 -43.83 -0.80 10.22
N LEU A 315 -44.95 -0.33 9.66
CA LEU A 315 -46.30 -0.53 10.22
C LEU A 315 -46.95 -1.85 9.78
N GLU A 316 -46.46 -2.47 8.70
CA GLU A 316 -46.98 -3.73 8.15
C GLU A 316 -46.24 -4.99 8.67
N ARG A 317 -45.26 -4.83 9.57
CA ARG A 317 -44.56 -5.91 10.31
C ARG A 317 -45.10 -6.14 11.71
#